data_AF-D1C8J9-F1
#
_entry.id   AF-D1C8J9-F1
#
_cell.length_a   1.000
_cell.length_b   1.000
_cell.length_c   1.000
_cell.angle_alpha   90.00
_cell.angle_beta   90.00
_cell.angle_gamma   90.00
#
_symmetry.space_group_name_H-M   'P 1'
#
loop_
_entity.id
_entity.type
_entity.pdbx_description
1 polymer ?
#
loop_
_entity_poly.entity_id
_entity_poly.type
_entity_poly.pdbx_seq_one_letter_code
_entity_poly.pdbx_strand_id
1 'polypeptide(L)'
;MRDVADGGSSHDLTNGKGGLPDVPGLDGAAAREFAAWTDFLDGLRQAQSEPPLPSISSALGPADLEPIARWYVVLRGVRRLTEVAGLREHLEGLPPCLSVRVVDLSSQEVRIMVAATPQTGKAGLEEQVQVALRGVQSAATFEVVPATPQ
;
A
#
# COMPACT_ATOMS: atom_id res chain seq x y z
N MET A 1 -6.20 7.32 -45.14
CA MET A 1 -7.41 7.25 -44.29
C MET A 1 -7.01 6.44 -43.06
N ARG A 2 -7.04 7.09 -41.88
CA ARG A 2 -7.00 6.48 -40.54
C ARG A 2 -8.28 5.61 -40.37
N ASP A 3 -8.38 4.60 -39.52
CA ASP A 3 -8.14 4.64 -38.07
C ASP A 3 -7.73 3.29 -37.49
N VAL A 4 -6.91 3.40 -36.44
CA VAL A 4 -6.46 2.36 -35.52
C VAL A 4 -7.61 2.07 -34.56
N ALA A 5 -8.07 0.82 -34.51
CA ALA A 5 -8.98 0.37 -33.47
C ALA A 5 -8.16 0.16 -32.18
N ASP A 6 -8.19 1.21 -31.37
CA ASP A 6 -7.84 1.25 -29.96
C ASP A 6 -8.77 0.29 -29.21
N GLY A 7 -8.24 -0.87 -28.84
CA GLY A 7 -8.91 -1.89 -28.03
C GLY A 7 -8.15 -2.01 -26.73
N GLY A 8 -8.38 -1.05 -25.82
CA GLY A 8 -7.73 -0.95 -24.53
C GLY A 8 -7.69 -2.29 -23.80
N SER A 9 -6.49 -2.69 -23.38
CA SER A 9 -6.32 -3.79 -22.43
C SER A 9 -7.07 -3.41 -21.15
N SER A 10 -8.23 -4.01 -20.96
CA SER A 10 -8.89 -4.07 -19.67
C SER A 10 -7.92 -4.80 -18.74
N HIS A 11 -7.10 -4.03 -18.01
CA HIS A 11 -6.43 -4.53 -16.82
C HIS A 11 -7.55 -4.79 -15.81
N ASP A 12 -8.09 -6.00 -15.90
CA ASP A 12 -8.87 -6.63 -14.85
C ASP A 12 -8.00 -6.69 -13.59
N LEU A 13 -8.06 -5.61 -12.80
CA LEU A 13 -7.66 -5.59 -11.41
C LEU A 13 -8.63 -6.49 -10.65
N THR A 14 -8.45 -7.80 -10.80
CA THR A 14 -9.30 -8.80 -10.18
C THR A 14 -8.72 -9.16 -8.81
N ASN A 15 -9.41 -8.66 -7.78
CA ASN A 15 -9.68 -9.30 -6.50
C ASN A 15 -8.73 -10.44 -6.09
N GLY A 16 -7.84 -10.17 -5.12
CA GLY A 16 -7.40 -11.05 -4.01
C GLY A 16 -7.52 -12.57 -4.14
N LYS A 17 -7.23 -13.13 -5.33
CA LYS A 17 -7.37 -14.55 -5.66
C LYS A 17 -6.55 -14.92 -6.89
N GLY A 18 -5.54 -14.12 -7.22
CA GLY A 18 -4.53 -14.48 -8.22
C GLY A 18 -3.75 -15.68 -7.71
N GLY A 19 -3.82 -16.82 -8.42
CA GLY A 19 -2.95 -17.95 -8.16
C GLY A 19 -1.49 -17.47 -8.16
N LEU A 20 -0.67 -18.09 -7.30
CA LEU A 20 0.76 -17.78 -7.27
C LEU A 20 1.32 -17.87 -8.71
N PRO A 21 2.22 -16.96 -9.10
CA PRO A 21 2.80 -17.01 -10.43
C PRO A 21 3.44 -18.38 -10.61
N ASP A 22 3.00 -19.11 -11.63
CA ASP A 22 3.50 -20.44 -11.97
C ASP A 22 4.87 -20.28 -12.64
N VAL A 23 5.87 -19.99 -11.81
CA VAL A 23 7.27 -19.84 -12.22
C VAL A 23 7.94 -21.21 -12.07
N PRO A 24 8.38 -21.83 -13.19
CA PRO A 24 9.01 -23.14 -13.13
C PRO A 24 10.23 -23.14 -12.20
N GLY A 25 10.22 -24.04 -11.20
CA GLY A 25 11.35 -24.25 -10.29
C GLY A 25 11.37 -23.40 -9.01
N LEU A 26 10.37 -22.54 -8.78
CA LEU A 26 10.20 -21.88 -7.48
C LEU A 26 9.36 -22.74 -6.54
N ASP A 27 9.82 -22.90 -5.30
CA ASP A 27 8.97 -23.44 -4.25
C ASP A 27 7.87 -22.42 -3.86
N GLY A 28 6.85 -22.88 -3.14
CA GLY A 28 5.70 -22.05 -2.79
C GLY A 28 6.03 -20.83 -1.92
N ALA A 29 7.15 -20.83 -1.19
CA ALA A 29 7.60 -19.68 -0.41
C ALA A 29 8.28 -18.65 -1.31
N ALA A 30 9.15 -19.10 -2.21
CA ALA A 30 9.82 -18.25 -3.17
C ALA A 30 8.85 -17.64 -4.19
N ALA A 31 7.81 -18.37 -4.61
CA ALA A 31 6.76 -17.86 -5.49
C ALA A 31 5.93 -16.74 -4.83
N ARG A 32 5.64 -16.86 -3.52
CA ARG A 32 4.96 -15.80 -2.73
C ARG A 32 5.82 -14.55 -2.61
N GLU A 33 7.11 -14.74 -2.31
CA GLU A 33 8.04 -13.62 -2.22
C GLU A 33 8.20 -12.92 -3.58
N PHE A 34 8.29 -13.70 -4.68
CA PHE A 34 8.33 -13.15 -6.03
C PHE A 34 7.05 -12.35 -6.40
N ALA A 35 5.88 -12.88 -6.05
CA ALA A 35 4.62 -12.16 -6.22
C ALA A 35 4.59 -10.85 -5.43
N ALA A 36 5.03 -10.90 -4.16
CA ALA A 36 5.14 -9.72 -3.31
C ALA A 36 6.11 -8.68 -3.89
N TRP A 37 7.26 -9.10 -4.42
CA TRP A 37 8.20 -8.22 -5.14
C TRP A 37 7.57 -7.54 -6.34
N THR A 38 6.82 -8.31 -7.15
CA THR A 38 6.21 -7.78 -8.38
C THR A 38 5.15 -6.73 -8.06
N ASP A 39 4.22 -7.05 -7.18
CA ASP A 39 3.16 -6.15 -6.72
C ASP A 39 3.73 -4.91 -6.01
N PHE A 40 4.77 -5.10 -5.21
CA PHE A 40 5.47 -4.01 -4.54
C PHE A 40 6.11 -3.03 -5.52
N LEU A 41 6.84 -3.53 -6.53
CA LEU A 41 7.50 -2.70 -7.54
C LEU A 41 6.47 -1.95 -8.39
N ASP A 42 5.34 -2.57 -8.69
CA ASP A 42 4.26 -1.93 -9.42
C ASP A 42 3.60 -0.81 -8.60
N GLY A 43 3.36 -1.05 -7.30
CA GLY A 43 2.85 -0.03 -6.38
C GLY A 43 3.80 1.16 -6.22
N LEU A 44 5.12 0.91 -6.13
CA LEU A 44 6.12 1.96 -6.02
C LEU A 44 6.22 2.79 -7.32
N ARG A 45 6.15 2.12 -8.48
CA ARG A 45 6.09 2.81 -9.78
C ARG A 45 4.85 3.71 -9.88
N GLN A 46 3.69 3.22 -9.47
CA GLN A 46 2.45 4.00 -9.47
C GLN A 46 2.54 5.21 -8.53
N ALA A 47 3.11 5.04 -7.32
CA ALA A 47 3.31 6.13 -6.37
C ALA A 47 4.25 7.23 -6.90
N GLN A 48 5.24 6.88 -7.73
CA GLN A 48 6.13 7.84 -8.39
C GLN A 48 5.52 8.49 -9.65
N SER A 49 4.55 7.82 -10.27
CA SER A 49 3.93 8.26 -11.53
C SER A 49 2.68 9.11 -11.31
N GLU A 50 2.00 8.93 -10.19
CA GLU A 50 0.92 9.84 -9.78
C GLU A 50 1.53 11.20 -9.42
N PRO A 51 0.98 12.31 -9.93
CA PRO A 51 1.43 13.64 -9.52
C PRO A 51 1.35 13.73 -7.99
N PRO A 52 2.30 14.42 -7.32
CA PRO A 52 2.21 14.63 -5.89
C PRO A 52 0.82 15.20 -5.62
N LEU A 53 0.04 14.49 -4.79
CA LEU A 53 -1.31 14.91 -4.45
C LEU A 53 -1.25 16.38 -4.04
N PRO A 54 -2.07 17.25 -4.65
CA PRO A 54 -1.92 18.69 -4.56
C PRO A 54 -1.74 19.12 -3.10
N SER A 55 -0.68 19.89 -2.86
CA SER A 55 -0.43 20.58 -1.59
C SER A 55 -1.72 21.28 -1.14
N ILE A 56 -1.97 21.23 0.16
CA ILE A 56 -3.26 21.47 0.85
C ILE A 56 -4.02 22.75 0.47
N SER A 57 -3.43 23.71 -0.24
CA SER A 57 -4.09 24.96 -0.61
C SER A 57 -4.98 24.93 -1.87
N SER A 58 -4.94 23.89 -2.71
CA SER A 58 -5.69 23.96 -4.00
C SER A 58 -6.65 22.80 -4.29
N ALA A 59 -6.77 21.82 -3.39
CA ALA A 59 -7.69 20.69 -3.53
C ALA A 59 -8.76 20.61 -2.44
N LEU A 60 -9.13 21.78 -1.89
CA LEU A 60 -10.50 21.94 -1.40
C LEU A 60 -11.41 21.91 -2.64
N GLY A 61 -11.74 20.69 -3.06
CA GLY A 61 -13.05 20.45 -3.64
C GLY A 61 -14.14 20.97 -2.68
N PRO A 62 -15.40 21.05 -3.13
CA PRO A 62 -16.49 21.58 -2.32
C PRO A 62 -16.43 21.00 -0.90
N ALA A 63 -16.73 21.84 0.10
CA ALA A 63 -16.58 21.60 1.54
C ALA A 63 -17.34 20.38 2.12
N ASP A 64 -17.92 19.54 1.24
CA ASP A 64 -18.73 18.35 1.53
C ASP A 64 -17.94 17.04 1.49
N LEU A 65 -16.65 17.04 1.12
CA LEU A 65 -15.79 15.86 1.28
C LEU A 65 -15.22 15.86 2.69
N GLU A 66 -15.66 14.92 3.52
CA GLU A 66 -15.09 14.72 4.85
C GLU A 66 -13.55 14.64 4.78
N PRO A 67 -12.83 15.29 5.72
CA PRO A 67 -11.38 15.34 5.67
C PRO A 67 -10.78 13.94 5.78
N ILE A 68 -10.03 13.50 4.75
CA ILE A 68 -9.30 12.23 4.78
C ILE A 68 -8.11 12.35 5.73
N ALA A 69 -8.05 11.47 6.73
CA ALA A 69 -6.87 11.35 7.59
C ALA A 69 -5.76 10.59 6.84
N ARG A 70 -4.53 11.11 6.88
CA ARG A 70 -3.38 10.47 6.24
C ARG A 70 -2.28 10.21 7.25
N TRP A 71 -1.76 8.99 7.23
CA TRP A 71 -0.75 8.51 8.16
C TRP A 71 0.39 7.84 7.39
N TYR A 72 1.61 7.96 7.89
CA TYR A 72 2.70 7.08 7.51
C TYR A 72 2.88 6.00 8.55
N VAL A 73 2.89 4.75 8.10
CA VAL A 73 3.39 3.60 8.85
C VAL A 73 4.85 3.39 8.42
N VAL A 74 5.78 3.62 9.34
CA VAL A 74 7.21 3.44 9.10
C VAL A 74 7.64 2.12 9.71
N LEU A 75 8.04 1.16 8.88
CA LEU A 75 8.54 -0.14 9.31
C LEU A 75 10.06 -0.16 9.28
N ARG A 76 10.69 -0.74 10.31
CA ARG A 76 12.14 -0.92 10.42
C ARG A 76 12.49 -2.36 10.74
N GLY A 77 13.59 -2.85 10.16
CA GLY A 77 14.03 -4.23 10.35
C GLY A 77 13.21 -5.28 9.59
N VAL A 78 12.48 -4.85 8.55
CA VAL A 78 11.77 -5.75 7.62
C VAL A 78 12.78 -6.68 6.96
N ARG A 79 12.52 -8.00 7.02
CA ARG A 79 13.43 -9.02 6.45
C ARG A 79 12.92 -9.62 5.15
N ARG A 80 11.61 -9.57 4.92
CA ARG A 80 10.93 -10.17 3.77
C ARG A 80 9.83 -9.24 3.28
N LEU A 81 9.66 -9.10 1.96
CA LEU A 81 8.61 -8.24 1.41
C LEU A 81 7.21 -8.81 1.65
N THR A 82 7.09 -10.13 1.83
CA THR A 82 5.84 -10.75 2.28
C THR A 82 5.32 -10.18 3.61
N GLU A 83 6.18 -9.64 4.47
CA GLU A 83 5.76 -8.94 5.69
C GLU A 83 5.09 -7.60 5.37
N VAL A 84 5.62 -6.87 4.39
CA VAL A 84 5.06 -5.60 3.91
C VAL A 84 3.77 -5.84 3.13
N ALA A 85 3.76 -6.84 2.24
CA ALA A 85 2.60 -7.21 1.44
C ALA A 85 1.43 -7.67 2.33
N GLY A 86 1.69 -8.53 3.31
CA GLY A 86 0.64 -8.98 4.23
C GLY A 86 0.14 -7.87 5.17
N LEU A 87 0.99 -6.92 5.58
CA LEU A 87 0.54 -5.72 6.27
C LEU A 87 -0.37 -4.87 5.36
N ARG A 88 0.04 -4.64 4.11
CA ARG A 88 -0.73 -3.85 3.14
C ARG A 88 -2.10 -4.47 2.91
N GLU A 89 -2.14 -5.76 2.60
CA GLU A 89 -3.37 -6.52 2.37
C GLU A 89 -4.30 -6.46 3.60
N HIS A 90 -3.76 -6.62 4.80
CA HIS A 90 -4.54 -6.49 6.02
C HIS A 90 -5.17 -5.11 6.15
N LEU A 91 -4.37 -4.05 6.00
CA LEU A 91 -4.84 -2.67 6.12
C LEU A 91 -5.85 -2.31 5.03
N GLU A 92 -5.65 -2.76 3.79
CA GLU A 92 -6.60 -2.58 2.67
C GLU A 92 -7.94 -3.27 2.95
N GLY A 93 -7.94 -4.38 3.69
CA GLY A 93 -9.15 -5.08 4.11
C GLY A 93 -9.94 -4.39 5.22
N LEU A 94 -9.41 -3.32 5.84
CA LEU A 94 -10.09 -2.63 6.93
C LEU A 94 -11.07 -1.58 6.39
N PRO A 95 -12.36 -1.61 6.80
CA PRO A 95 -13.34 -0.60 6.41
C PRO A 95 -12.90 0.86 6.60
N PRO A 96 -12.17 1.25 7.66
CA PRO A 96 -11.68 2.62 7.80
C PRO A 96 -10.58 3.02 6.81
N CYS A 97 -9.87 2.08 6.18
CA CYS A 97 -8.75 2.38 5.28
C CYS A 97 -9.27 2.58 3.84
N LEU A 98 -9.01 3.76 3.28
CA LEU A 98 -9.44 4.15 1.95
C LEU A 98 -8.40 3.82 0.88
N SER A 99 -7.11 3.92 1.23
CA SER A 99 -6.01 3.45 0.39
C SER A 99 -4.75 3.20 1.21
N VAL A 100 -3.94 2.23 0.78
CA VAL A 100 -2.67 1.89 1.40
C VAL A 100 -1.62 1.78 0.30
N ARG A 101 -0.50 2.50 0.43
CA ARG A 101 0.53 2.55 -0.62
C ARG A 101 1.92 2.58 -0.01
N VAL A 102 2.84 1.79 -0.54
CA VAL A 102 4.26 1.98 -0.22
C VAL A 102 4.75 3.20 -0.98
N VAL A 103 5.34 4.16 -0.26
CA VAL A 103 5.77 5.44 -0.83
C VAL A 103 7.27 5.64 -0.78
N ASP A 104 7.98 4.90 0.08
CA ASP A 104 9.44 4.94 0.17
C ASP A 104 9.99 3.59 0.62
N LEU A 105 11.17 3.25 0.11
CA LEU A 105 11.91 2.04 0.43
C LEU A 105 13.40 2.37 0.52
N SER A 106 13.98 2.05 1.66
CA SER A 106 15.42 2.02 1.86
C SER A 106 15.86 0.68 2.46
N SER A 107 17.17 0.49 2.57
CA SER A 107 17.73 -0.67 3.28
C SER A 107 17.45 -0.66 4.79
N GLN A 108 16.94 0.44 5.34
CA GLN A 108 16.71 0.61 6.78
C GLN A 108 15.22 0.68 7.13
N GLU A 109 14.41 1.31 6.28
CA GLU A 109 12.99 1.51 6.51
C GLU A 109 12.14 1.38 5.26
N VAL A 110 10.91 0.93 5.47
CA VAL A 110 9.81 0.93 4.49
C VAL A 110 8.76 1.91 4.98
N ARG A 111 8.33 2.84 4.14
CA ARG A 111 7.28 3.80 4.48
C ARG A 111 6.01 3.50 3.68
N ILE A 112 4.91 3.33 4.41
CA ILE A 112 3.60 3.04 3.85
C ILE A 112 2.67 4.21 4.19
N MET A 113 2.11 4.86 3.18
CA MET A 113 1.02 5.81 3.35
C MET A 113 -0.29 5.06 3.53
N VAL A 114 -1.05 5.43 4.55
CA VAL A 114 -2.41 4.98 4.81
C VAL A 114 -3.33 6.20 4.79
N ALA A 115 -4.23 6.25 3.81
CA ALA A 115 -5.35 7.16 3.83
C ALA A 115 -6.54 6.46 4.47
N ALA A 116 -7.15 7.09 5.48
CA ALA A 116 -8.24 6.51 6.24
C ALA A 116 -9.35 7.55 6.49
N THR A 117 -10.51 7.06 6.95
CA THR A 117 -11.59 7.92 7.42
C THR A 117 -11.10 8.80 8.59
N PRO A 118 -11.63 10.02 8.76
CA PRO A 118 -11.18 10.96 9.79
C PRO A 118 -11.30 10.44 11.24
N GLN A 119 -12.17 9.44 11.46
CA GLN A 119 -12.37 8.79 12.76
C GLN A 119 -11.19 7.87 13.15
N THR A 120 -10.35 7.50 12.18
CA THR A 120 -9.20 6.62 12.39
C THR A 120 -8.04 7.41 12.98
N GLY A 121 -8.02 7.46 14.32
CA GLY A 121 -6.92 8.05 15.08
C GLY A 121 -5.65 7.17 15.08
N LYS A 122 -4.53 7.79 15.44
CA LYS A 122 -3.22 7.12 15.55
C LYS A 122 -3.28 5.79 16.30
N ALA A 123 -3.84 5.79 17.51
CA ALA A 123 -3.86 4.60 18.37
C ALA A 123 -4.66 3.43 17.74
N GLY A 124 -5.76 3.73 17.06
CA GLY A 124 -6.55 2.72 16.35
C GLY A 124 -5.76 2.13 15.19
N LEU A 125 -5.04 2.95 14.42
CA LEU A 125 -4.18 2.46 13.34
C LEU A 125 -2.99 1.66 13.87
N GLU A 126 -2.36 2.09 14.97
CA GLU A 126 -1.26 1.36 15.62
C GLU A 126 -1.69 -0.04 16.06
N GLU A 127 -2.88 -0.19 16.62
CA GLU A 127 -3.44 -1.49 17.00
C GLU A 127 -3.58 -2.41 15.77
N GLN A 128 -4.12 -1.90 14.67
CA GLN A 128 -4.31 -2.68 13.44
C GLN A 128 -2.97 -3.08 12.81
N VAL A 129 -2.00 -2.17 12.77
CA VAL A 129 -0.64 -2.48 12.30
C VAL A 129 0.00 -3.56 13.19
N GLN A 130 -0.19 -3.48 14.51
CA GLN A 130 0.33 -4.49 15.42
C GLN A 130 -0.30 -5.86 15.20
N VAL A 131 -1.62 -5.93 14.99
CA VAL A 131 -2.34 -7.18 14.67
C VAL A 131 -1.81 -7.79 13.37
N ALA A 132 -1.68 -6.97 12.33
CA ALA A 132 -1.18 -7.41 11.03
C ALA A 132 0.24 -7.97 11.11
N LEU A 133 1.16 -7.26 11.78
CA LEU A 133 2.56 -7.69 11.93
C LEU A 133 2.68 -9.02 12.70
N ARG A 134 1.82 -9.25 13.70
CA ARG A 134 1.74 -10.56 14.38
C ARG A 134 1.25 -11.65 13.44
N GLY A 135 0.25 -11.36 12.62
CA GLY A 135 -0.30 -12.31 11.64
C GLY A 135 0.74 -12.80 10.63
N VAL A 136 1.63 -11.93 10.19
CA VAL A 136 2.74 -12.26 9.27
C VAL A 136 4.03 -12.69 9.98
N GLN A 137 4.00 -12.86 11.31
CA GLN A 137 5.15 -13.23 12.13
C GLN A 137 6.38 -12.32 11.90
N SER A 138 6.14 -11.02 11.68
CA SER A 138 7.21 -10.06 11.49
C SER A 138 7.85 -9.67 12.81
N ALA A 139 9.18 -9.51 12.79
CA ALA A 139 9.95 -8.93 13.89
C ALA A 139 10.22 -7.43 13.69
N ALA A 140 9.62 -6.83 12.65
CA ALA A 140 9.80 -5.41 12.35
C ALA A 140 9.21 -4.55 13.48
N THR A 141 9.91 -3.47 13.81
CA THR A 141 9.35 -2.40 14.64
C THR A 141 8.61 -1.42 13.75
N PHE A 142 7.58 -0.77 14.27
CA PHE A 142 6.81 0.22 13.51
C PHE A 142 6.56 1.50 14.29
N GLU A 143 6.25 2.56 13.55
CA GLU A 143 5.80 3.84 14.08
C GLU A 143 4.70 4.39 13.18
N VAL A 144 3.65 4.97 13.77
CA VAL A 144 2.60 5.69 13.06
C VAL A 144 2.76 7.18 13.28
N VAL A 145 2.97 7.93 12.19
CA VAL A 145 3.14 9.38 12.21
C VAL A 145 2.13 10.05 11.27
N PRO A 146 1.63 11.25 11.59
CA PRO A 146 0.75 11.96 10.68
C PRO A 146 1.49 12.28 9.38
N ALA A 147 0.81 12.11 8.25
CA ALA A 147 1.32 12.60 6.97
C ALA A 147 1.00 14.09 6.84
N THR A 148 1.68 14.93 7.63
CA THR A 148 1.63 16.38 7.41
C THR A 148 2.30 16.70 6.08
N PRO A 149 1.73 17.61 5.27
CA PRO A 149 2.49 18.19 4.16
C PRO A 149 3.61 19.03 4.77
N GLN A 150 4.81 18.87 4.23
CA GLN A 150 5.84 19.90 4.31
C GLN A 150 5.61 20.90 3.18
#